data_AF-A0A0K1Q7Z4-F1
#
_entry.id   AF-A0A0K1Q7Z4-F1
#
_cell.length_a   1.000
_cell.length_b   1.000
_cell.length_c   1.000
_cell.angle_alpha   90.00
_cell.angle_beta   90.00
_cell.angle_gamma   90.00
#
_symmetry.space_group_name_H-M   'P 1'
#
loop_
_entity.id
_entity.type
_entity.pdbx_description
1 polymer ?
#
loop_
_entity_poly.entity_id
_entity_poly.type
_entity_poly.pdbx_seq_one_letter_code
_entity_poly.pdbx_strand_id
1 'polypeptide(L)'
;MLAFLLGSSSAAHADDKMDCATAHFEGQNLRDAGQFTKAHERFLSCTRDRCPRAIQEECAGFLAEIERIRPSMVIEAIDEHGSTILDVRVSVDGVPLADRLTGLSMNVDPGEHVLRLTLRDGTAKEQRIVMLAGDHAKRIRVRFDGAPPAKPAGAASSTEQSKGVPTSAWILGGVGAATLVSGVAFGAMALSDHSGFDACGATRTCDSGDVRSMHTKALVADISFAVAAGAAIAAVVLVLTNGHETPHAAAHLAHAIGAPVSF
;
A
#
# COMPACT_ATOMS: atom_id res chain seq x y z
N MET A 1 -70.53 0.15 -37.10
CA MET A 1 -69.83 0.51 -35.84
C MET A 1 -69.21 -0.77 -35.30
N LEU A 2 -68.03 -1.17 -35.81
CA LEU A 2 -67.29 -2.33 -35.30
C LEU A 2 -65.93 -1.82 -34.84
N ALA A 3 -65.71 -1.89 -33.53
CA ALA A 3 -64.45 -1.56 -32.88
C ALA A 3 -63.55 -2.80 -32.88
N PHE A 4 -62.36 -2.67 -33.47
CA PHE A 4 -61.33 -3.69 -33.49
C PHE A 4 -60.41 -3.46 -32.29
N LEU A 5 -60.52 -4.30 -31.25
CA LEU A 5 -59.60 -4.35 -30.11
C LEU A 5 -58.55 -5.44 -30.39
N LEU A 6 -57.38 -5.04 -30.90
CA LEU A 6 -56.22 -5.93 -31.05
C LEU A 6 -55.40 -5.92 -29.75
N GLY A 7 -55.15 -7.11 -29.21
CA GLY A 7 -54.43 -7.33 -27.95
C GLY A 7 -52.92 -7.10 -28.06
N SER A 8 -52.36 -6.36 -27.09
CA SER A 8 -50.95 -5.93 -27.04
C SER A 8 -50.12 -6.60 -25.92
N SER A 9 -50.61 -7.64 -25.25
CA SER A 9 -49.93 -8.19 -24.05
C SER A 9 -48.66 -9.00 -24.33
N SER A 10 -48.49 -9.59 -25.51
CA SER A 10 -47.35 -10.50 -25.77
C SER A 10 -46.03 -9.79 -26.10
N ALA A 11 -46.10 -8.58 -26.69
CA ALA A 11 -44.92 -7.77 -26.96
C ALA A 11 -44.32 -7.22 -25.66
N ALA A 12 -45.18 -6.69 -24.78
CA ALA A 12 -44.78 -6.19 -23.46
C ALA A 12 -44.00 -7.23 -22.63
N HIS A 13 -44.42 -8.49 -22.64
CA HIS A 13 -43.72 -9.55 -21.93
C HIS A 13 -42.37 -9.97 -22.55
N ALA A 14 -42.17 -9.75 -23.86
CA ALA A 14 -40.89 -9.99 -24.51
C ALA A 14 -39.90 -8.87 -24.20
N ASP A 15 -40.37 -7.62 -24.22
CA ASP A 15 -39.61 -6.43 -23.85
C ASP A 15 -39.18 -6.50 -22.37
N ASP A 16 -40.09 -6.85 -21.45
CA ASP A 16 -39.77 -7.04 -20.04
C ASP A 16 -38.64 -8.06 -19.81
N LYS A 17 -38.69 -9.20 -20.52
CA LYS A 17 -37.65 -10.23 -20.40
C LYS A 17 -36.30 -9.73 -20.92
N MET A 18 -36.30 -9.00 -22.03
CA MET A 18 -35.08 -8.43 -22.61
C MET A 18 -34.47 -7.38 -21.69
N ASP A 19 -35.30 -6.53 -21.09
CA ASP A 19 -34.87 -5.51 -20.13
C ASP A 19 -34.25 -6.15 -18.88
N CYS A 20 -34.86 -7.22 -18.35
CA CYS A 20 -34.31 -7.96 -17.22
C CYS A 20 -32.96 -8.62 -17.54
N ALA A 21 -32.82 -9.23 -18.71
CA ALA A 21 -31.56 -9.82 -19.15
C ALA A 21 -30.46 -8.75 -19.36
N THR A 22 -30.83 -7.60 -19.93
CA THR A 22 -29.93 -6.46 -20.12
C THR A 22 -29.45 -5.91 -18.79
N ALA A 23 -30.36 -5.66 -17.84
CA ALA A 23 -30.01 -5.21 -16.50
C ALA A 23 -29.07 -6.19 -15.78
N HIS A 24 -29.34 -7.49 -15.89
CA HIS A 24 -28.49 -8.53 -15.30
C HIS A 24 -27.07 -8.52 -15.90
N PHE A 25 -26.96 -8.44 -17.23
CA PHE A 25 -25.67 -8.41 -17.92
C PHE A 25 -24.88 -7.12 -17.65
N GLU A 26 -25.53 -5.96 -17.78
CA GLU A 26 -24.90 -4.66 -17.49
C GLU A 26 -24.47 -4.57 -16.03
N GLY A 27 -25.29 -5.06 -15.09
CA GLY A 27 -24.96 -5.11 -13.68
C GLY A 27 -23.69 -5.91 -13.40
N GLN A 28 -23.54 -7.08 -14.03
CA GLN A 28 -22.31 -7.89 -13.92
C GLN A 28 -21.08 -7.17 -14.48
N ASN A 29 -21.19 -6.60 -15.69
CA ASN A 29 -20.08 -5.84 -16.28
C ASN A 29 -19.66 -4.64 -15.41
N LEU A 30 -20.62 -3.91 -14.86
CA LEU A 30 -20.37 -2.77 -13.98
C LEU A 30 -19.73 -3.21 -12.67
N ARG A 31 -20.18 -4.32 -12.07
CA ARG A 31 -19.59 -4.91 -10.88
C ARG A 31 -18.14 -5.29 -11.13
N ASP A 32 -17.87 -6.01 -12.22
CA ASP A 32 -16.52 -6.47 -12.57
C ASP A 32 -15.59 -5.29 -12.89
N ALA A 33 -16.15 -4.16 -13.35
CA ALA A 33 -15.44 -2.89 -13.55
C ALA A 33 -15.30 -2.05 -12.27
N GLY A 34 -15.78 -2.51 -11.10
CA GLY A 34 -15.73 -1.77 -9.83
C GLY A 34 -16.73 -0.61 -9.71
N GLN A 35 -17.67 -0.44 -10.65
CA GLN A 35 -18.69 0.62 -10.60
C GLN A 35 -19.89 0.19 -9.77
N PHE A 36 -19.66 -0.04 -8.47
CA PHE A 36 -20.61 -0.66 -7.55
C PHE A 36 -21.92 0.11 -7.38
N THR A 37 -21.89 1.43 -7.45
CA THR A 37 -23.09 2.28 -7.35
C THR A 37 -24.03 2.02 -8.52
N LYS A 38 -23.51 2.01 -9.75
CA LYS A 38 -24.31 1.73 -10.95
C LYS A 38 -24.69 0.25 -11.04
N ALA A 39 -23.79 -0.66 -10.68
CA ALA A 39 -24.09 -2.09 -10.65
C ALA A 39 -25.25 -2.40 -9.70
N HIS A 40 -25.25 -1.79 -8.52
CA HIS A 40 -26.36 -1.90 -7.56
C HIS A 40 -27.70 -1.43 -8.14
N GLU A 41 -27.73 -0.28 -8.83
CA GLU A 41 -28.93 0.20 -9.51
C GLU A 41 -29.45 -0.78 -10.57
N ARG A 42 -28.53 -1.37 -11.35
CA ARG A 42 -28.90 -2.39 -12.35
C ARG A 42 -29.43 -3.66 -11.71
N PHE A 43 -28.80 -4.16 -10.65
CA PHE A 43 -29.31 -5.34 -9.94
C PHE A 43 -30.66 -5.10 -9.27
N LEU A 44 -30.88 -3.91 -8.68
CA LEU A 44 -32.21 -3.53 -8.17
C LEU A 44 -33.30 -3.52 -9.25
N SER A 45 -32.93 -3.25 -10.51
CA SER A 45 -33.91 -3.23 -11.60
C SER A 45 -34.35 -4.64 -12.05
N CYS A 46 -33.48 -5.65 -11.90
CA CYS A 46 -33.77 -7.05 -12.25
C CYS A 46 -34.28 -7.92 -11.09
N THR A 47 -34.29 -7.41 -9.86
CA THR A 47 -34.99 -8.04 -8.72
C THR A 47 -36.49 -7.73 -8.67
N ARG A 48 -37.01 -6.98 -9.65
CA ARG A 48 -38.45 -6.67 -9.75
C ARG A 48 -39.26 -7.91 -10.12
N ASP A 49 -40.50 -7.95 -9.66
CA ASP A 49 -41.47 -9.03 -9.84
C ASP A 49 -41.79 -9.38 -11.31
N ARG A 50 -41.69 -8.41 -12.22
CA ARG A 50 -41.84 -8.62 -13.67
C ARG A 50 -40.77 -9.53 -14.30
N CYS A 51 -39.61 -9.69 -13.65
CA CYS A 51 -38.50 -10.47 -14.18
C CYS A 51 -38.69 -11.97 -13.95
N PRO A 52 -38.10 -12.86 -14.76
CA PRO A 52 -38.07 -14.29 -14.47
C PRO A 52 -37.41 -14.58 -13.11
N ARG A 53 -38.00 -15.49 -12.32
CA ARG A 53 -37.54 -15.81 -10.95
C ARG A 53 -36.05 -16.16 -10.87
N ALA A 54 -35.51 -16.89 -11.85
CA ALA A 54 -34.09 -17.23 -11.90
C ALA A 54 -33.18 -15.98 -11.94
N ILE A 55 -33.54 -14.97 -12.75
CA ILE A 55 -32.79 -13.70 -12.83
C ILE A 55 -32.92 -12.92 -11.52
N GLN A 56 -34.12 -12.90 -10.92
CA GLN A 56 -34.33 -12.21 -9.65
C GLN A 56 -33.42 -12.77 -8.55
N GLU A 57 -33.31 -14.10 -8.45
CA GLU A 57 -32.47 -14.79 -7.46
C GLU A 57 -30.97 -14.48 -7.66
N GLU A 58 -30.48 -14.51 -8.90
CA GLU A 58 -29.09 -14.16 -9.22
C GLU A 58 -28.80 -12.67 -8.94
N CYS A 59 -29.67 -11.77 -9.39
CA CYS A 59 -29.55 -10.34 -9.13
C CYS A 59 -29.55 -10.02 -7.63
N ALA A 60 -30.39 -10.70 -6.84
CA ALA A 60 -30.41 -10.53 -5.39
C ALA A 60 -29.10 -10.99 -4.73
N GLY A 61 -28.52 -12.09 -5.22
CA GLY A 61 -27.20 -12.57 -4.76
C GLY A 61 -26.10 -11.53 -5.02
N PHE A 62 -26.03 -10.98 -6.23
CA PHE A 62 -25.05 -9.94 -6.57
C PHE A 62 -25.28 -8.62 -5.83
N LEU A 63 -26.53 -8.28 -5.55
CA LEU A 63 -26.87 -7.10 -4.75
C LEU A 63 -26.29 -7.23 -3.34
N ALA A 64 -26.52 -8.37 -2.68
CA ALA A 64 -26.00 -8.67 -1.34
C ALA A 64 -24.47 -8.69 -1.32
N GLU A 65 -23.84 -9.23 -2.38
CA GLU A 65 -22.39 -9.18 -2.52
C GLU A 65 -21.88 -7.74 -2.59
N ILE A 66 -22.45 -6.91 -3.48
CA ILE A 66 -22.07 -5.50 -3.61
C ILE A 66 -22.28 -4.76 -2.30
N GLU A 67 -23.42 -4.91 -1.63
CA GLU A 67 -23.67 -4.26 -0.33
C GLU A 67 -22.61 -4.61 0.71
N ARG A 68 -22.11 -5.86 0.70
CA ARG A 68 -21.03 -6.32 1.58
C ARG A 68 -19.66 -5.76 1.20
N ILE A 69 -19.38 -5.53 -0.08
CA ILE A 69 -18.04 -5.07 -0.52
C ILE A 69 -17.99 -3.59 -0.90
N ARG A 70 -19.13 -2.88 -0.86
CA ARG A 70 -19.17 -1.48 -1.25
C ARG A 70 -18.44 -0.63 -0.21
N PRO A 71 -17.43 0.14 -0.65
CA PRO A 71 -16.76 1.07 0.23
C PRO A 71 -17.71 2.15 0.77
N SER A 72 -17.43 2.61 1.98
CA SER A 72 -18.09 3.76 2.57
C SER A 72 -17.10 4.56 3.40
N MET A 73 -17.32 5.87 3.46
CA MET A 73 -16.48 6.80 4.20
C MET A 73 -17.30 7.71 5.10
N VAL A 74 -16.73 8.05 6.25
CA VAL A 74 -17.24 9.09 7.15
C VAL A 74 -16.30 10.27 7.05
N ILE A 75 -16.85 11.43 6.69
CA ILE A 75 -16.07 12.64 6.47
C ILE A 75 -16.15 13.53 7.71
N GLU A 76 -15.00 13.96 8.19
CA GLU A 76 -14.83 14.90 9.29
C GLU A 76 -14.11 16.14 8.76
N ALA A 77 -14.80 17.28 8.71
CA ALA A 77 -14.17 18.57 8.44
C ALA A 77 -13.85 19.27 9.76
N ILE A 78 -12.63 19.78 9.90
CA ILE A 78 -12.20 20.54 11.09
C ILE A 78 -11.56 21.87 10.69
N ASP A 79 -11.68 22.89 11.54
CA ASP A 79 -10.95 24.15 11.40
C ASP A 79 -9.51 24.05 11.94
N GLU A 80 -8.78 25.18 11.92
CA GLU A 80 -7.43 25.31 12.49
C GLU A 80 -7.35 24.97 13.97
N HIS A 81 -8.42 25.21 14.72
CA HIS A 81 -8.51 24.96 16.15
C HIS A 81 -8.93 23.52 16.47
N GLY A 82 -9.22 22.71 15.45
CA GLY A 82 -9.69 21.34 15.58
C GLY A 82 -11.20 21.21 15.83
N SER A 83 -11.96 22.29 15.72
CA SER A 83 -13.42 22.27 15.87
C SER A 83 -14.09 21.70 14.62
N THR A 84 -15.10 20.85 14.79
CA THR A 84 -15.83 20.24 13.68
C THR A 84 -16.67 21.29 12.92
N ILE A 85 -16.50 21.32 11.61
CA ILE A 85 -17.29 22.14 10.69
C ILE A 85 -18.33 21.21 10.04
N LEU A 86 -19.61 21.45 10.30
CA LEU A 86 -20.68 20.67 9.67
C LEU A 86 -21.17 21.29 8.37
N ASP A 87 -21.11 22.62 8.25
CA ASP A 87 -21.70 23.36 7.14
C ASP A 87 -20.79 23.39 5.89
N VAL A 88 -20.60 22.21 5.30
CA VAL A 88 -19.70 21.96 4.19
C VAL A 88 -20.41 21.15 3.12
N ARG A 89 -20.33 21.61 1.85
CA ARG A 89 -20.77 20.84 0.69
C ARG A 89 -19.69 19.84 0.30
N VAL A 90 -20.09 18.60 0.05
CA VAL A 90 -19.23 17.47 -0.29
C VAL A 90 -19.52 17.04 -1.71
N SER A 91 -18.48 16.90 -2.52
CA SER A 91 -18.54 16.19 -3.80
C SER A 91 -17.40 15.21 -3.96
N VAL A 92 -17.65 14.16 -4.74
CA VAL A 92 -16.67 13.12 -5.09
C VAL A 92 -16.64 13.03 -6.61
N ASP A 93 -15.47 13.21 -7.21
CA ASP A 93 -15.29 13.22 -8.68
C ASP A 93 -16.22 14.20 -9.41
N GLY A 94 -16.53 15.31 -8.74
CA GLY A 94 -17.46 16.34 -9.25
C GLY A 94 -18.95 16.02 -9.05
N VAL A 95 -19.31 14.83 -8.56
CA VAL A 95 -20.69 14.47 -8.22
C VAL A 95 -21.03 14.97 -6.81
N PRO A 96 -22.04 15.82 -6.64
CA PRO A 96 -22.45 16.29 -5.31
C PRO A 96 -23.05 15.15 -4.49
N LEU A 97 -22.54 14.97 -3.26
CA LEU A 97 -22.93 13.87 -2.38
C LEU A 97 -23.71 14.36 -1.15
N ALA A 98 -23.38 15.53 -0.62
CA ALA A 98 -24.09 16.13 0.50
C ALA A 98 -23.93 17.66 0.52
N ASP A 99 -24.97 18.39 0.95
CA ASP A 99 -24.91 19.84 1.13
C ASP A 99 -24.40 20.28 2.52
N ARG A 100 -24.30 19.30 3.44
CA ARG A 100 -23.87 19.45 4.82
C ARG A 100 -23.35 18.10 5.34
N LEU A 101 -22.34 18.11 6.21
CA LEU A 101 -21.90 16.91 6.92
C LEU A 101 -22.89 16.53 8.02
N THR A 102 -23.32 15.26 8.02
CA THR A 102 -24.26 14.68 8.99
C THR A 102 -23.57 13.70 9.96
N GLY A 103 -22.31 13.33 9.68
CA GLY A 103 -21.59 12.27 10.40
C GLY A 103 -21.96 10.85 9.98
N LEU A 104 -22.89 10.69 9.03
CA LEU A 104 -23.24 9.38 8.47
C LEU A 104 -22.20 8.92 7.44
N SER A 105 -22.07 7.61 7.30
CA SER A 105 -21.28 7.00 6.25
C SER A 105 -21.89 7.27 4.88
N MET A 106 -21.04 7.64 3.92
CA MET A 106 -21.41 7.84 2.54
C MET A 106 -20.75 6.78 1.67
N ASN A 107 -21.56 6.15 0.82
CA ASN A 107 -21.08 5.10 -0.08
C ASN A 107 -20.34 5.72 -1.27
N VAL A 108 -19.30 5.04 -1.72
CA VAL A 108 -18.48 5.43 -2.87
C VAL A 108 -17.99 4.17 -3.56
N ASP A 109 -17.69 4.26 -4.84
CA ASP A 109 -17.09 3.14 -5.57
C ASP A 109 -15.65 2.89 -5.08
N PRO A 110 -15.08 1.70 -5.33
CA PRO A 110 -13.66 1.44 -5.12
C PRO A 110 -12.80 2.17 -6.16
N GLY A 111 -11.59 2.53 -5.76
CA GLY A 111 -10.60 3.17 -6.62
C GLY A 111 -10.07 4.49 -6.06
N GLU A 112 -9.38 5.24 -6.92
CA GLU A 112 -8.96 6.60 -6.62
C GLU A 112 -10.12 7.57 -6.87
N HIS A 113 -10.35 8.48 -5.92
CA HIS A 113 -11.36 9.52 -6.00
C HIS A 113 -10.80 10.88 -5.62
N VAL A 114 -11.38 11.93 -6.18
CA VAL A 114 -11.13 13.32 -5.77
C VAL A 114 -12.27 13.76 -4.89
N LEU A 115 -12.00 13.84 -3.59
CA LEU A 115 -12.92 14.38 -2.61
C LEU A 115 -12.76 15.91 -2.56
N ARG A 116 -13.85 16.66 -2.78
CA ARG A 116 -13.89 18.11 -2.68
C ARG A 116 -14.86 18.53 -1.60
N LEU A 117 -14.38 19.33 -0.64
CA LEU A 117 -15.19 19.96 0.40
C LEU A 117 -15.21 21.46 0.17
N THR A 118 -16.40 22.07 0.15
CA THR A 118 -16.59 23.51 -0.09
C THR A 118 -17.37 24.14 1.06
N LEU A 119 -16.76 25.11 1.73
CA LEU A 119 -17.36 25.94 2.76
C LEU A 119 -18.36 26.95 2.16
N ARG A 120 -19.16 27.59 3.01
CA ARG A 120 -20.16 28.61 2.58
C ARG A 120 -19.54 29.87 1.99
N ASP A 121 -18.34 30.23 2.44
CA ASP A 121 -17.56 31.36 1.93
C ASP A 121 -16.95 31.10 0.54
N GLY A 122 -17.10 29.88 0.00
CA GLY A 122 -16.53 29.46 -1.28
C GLY A 122 -15.14 28.82 -1.18
N THR A 123 -14.53 28.83 0.01
CA THR A 123 -13.25 28.14 0.26
C THR A 123 -13.44 26.65 0.02
N ALA A 124 -12.61 26.08 -0.85
CA ALA A 124 -12.67 24.66 -1.18
C ALA A 124 -11.34 23.96 -1.00
N LYS A 125 -11.38 22.74 -0.48
CA LYS A 125 -10.23 21.85 -0.33
C LYS A 125 -10.50 20.56 -1.09
N GLU A 126 -9.55 20.19 -1.94
CA GLU A 126 -9.55 18.92 -2.65
C GLU A 126 -8.53 17.98 -2.02
N GLN A 127 -8.89 16.70 -1.93
CA GLN A 127 -8.03 15.65 -1.43
C GLN A 127 -8.22 14.40 -2.28
N ARG A 128 -7.12 13.83 -2.75
CA ARG A 128 -7.17 12.51 -3.38
C ARG A 128 -7.27 11.45 -2.30
N ILE A 129 -8.23 10.55 -2.44
CA ILE A 129 -8.43 9.42 -1.54
C ILE A 129 -8.45 8.13 -2.36
N VAL A 130 -8.11 7.02 -1.71
CA VAL A 130 -8.22 5.68 -2.31
C VAL A 130 -9.16 4.86 -1.45
N MET A 131 -10.17 4.27 -2.06
CA MET A 131 -11.18 3.45 -1.42
C MET A 131 -11.01 2.00 -1.89
N LEU A 132 -10.74 1.10 -0.97
CA LEU A 132 -10.60 -0.33 -1.29
C LEU A 132 -11.97 -1.01 -1.17
N ALA A 133 -12.23 -2.03 -1.98
CA ALA A 133 -13.41 -2.85 -1.81
C ALA A 133 -13.47 -3.43 -0.38
N GLY A 134 -14.61 -3.26 0.29
CA GLY A 134 -14.80 -3.63 1.69
C GLY A 134 -14.32 -2.60 2.72
N ASP A 135 -13.80 -1.44 2.31
CA ASP A 135 -13.53 -0.33 3.24
C ASP A 135 -14.86 0.20 3.80
N HIS A 136 -15.24 -0.23 5.01
CA HIS A 136 -16.46 0.27 5.65
C HIS A 136 -16.17 1.40 6.63
N ALA A 137 -16.97 2.47 6.55
CA ALA A 137 -16.90 3.63 7.42
C ALA A 137 -15.48 4.22 7.57
N LYS A 138 -14.69 4.20 6.50
CA LYS A 138 -13.33 4.76 6.50
C LYS A 138 -13.37 6.24 6.86
N ARG A 139 -12.66 6.62 7.92
CA ARG A 139 -12.66 8.02 8.37
C ARG A 139 -11.73 8.86 7.50
N ILE A 140 -12.29 9.88 6.86
CA ILE A 140 -11.54 10.88 6.09
C ILE A 140 -11.62 12.22 6.81
N ARG A 141 -10.48 12.69 7.33
CA ARG A 141 -10.38 13.96 8.02
C ARG A 141 -9.79 15.02 7.11
N VAL A 142 -10.51 16.12 6.94
CA VAL A 142 -10.10 17.27 6.13
C VAL A 142 -9.99 18.49 7.03
N ARG A 143 -8.78 19.04 7.17
CA ARG A 143 -8.56 20.29 7.92
C ARG A 143 -8.66 21.48 6.99
N PHE A 144 -9.41 22.51 7.37
CA PHE A 144 -9.39 23.81 6.74
C PHE A 144 -8.43 24.69 7.51
N ASP A 145 -7.30 24.97 6.89
CA ASP A 145 -6.38 25.98 7.39
C ASP A 145 -6.97 27.35 6.99
N GLY A 146 -7.05 28.26 7.95
CA GLY A 146 -7.25 29.68 7.69
C GLY A 146 -6.10 30.15 6.82
N ALA A 147 -6.33 31.23 6.06
CA ALA A 147 -5.31 31.78 5.17
C ALA A 147 -3.95 31.80 5.88
N PRO A 148 -2.88 31.21 5.30
CA PRO A 148 -1.57 31.23 5.92
C PRO A 148 -1.27 32.67 6.32
N PRO A 149 -0.85 32.97 7.56
CA PRO A 149 -0.39 34.32 7.88
C PRO A 149 0.63 34.68 6.81
N ALA A 150 0.38 35.78 6.09
CA ALA A 150 1.25 36.24 5.02
C ALA A 150 2.67 36.27 5.57
N LYS A 151 3.48 35.33 5.12
CA LYS A 151 4.85 35.12 5.57
C LYS A 151 5.54 36.48 5.48
N PRO A 152 6.09 37.05 6.56
CA PRO A 152 6.89 38.25 6.46
C PRO A 152 8.03 37.95 5.48
N ALA A 153 7.99 38.57 4.32
CA ALA A 153 9.12 38.63 3.41
C ALA A 153 10.18 39.48 4.11
N GLY A 154 11.03 38.82 4.91
CA GLY A 154 11.98 39.54 5.74
C GLY A 154 12.77 38.62 6.66
N ALA A 155 13.59 37.76 6.06
CA ALA A 155 14.94 37.38 6.51
C ALA A 155 15.27 36.00 5.94
N ALA A 156 16.16 36.00 4.94
CA ALA A 156 17.00 34.84 4.71
C ALA A 156 17.75 34.53 6.02
N SER A 157 17.40 33.41 6.63
CA SER A 157 18.29 32.66 7.52
C SER A 157 17.94 31.20 7.34
N SER A 158 18.68 30.61 6.42
CA SER A 158 18.95 29.19 6.34
C SER A 158 19.22 28.63 7.73
N THR A 159 18.27 27.89 8.28
CA THR A 159 18.62 26.62 8.89
C THR A 159 18.11 25.56 7.94
N GLU A 160 18.88 25.38 6.88
CA GLU A 160 19.05 24.10 6.25
C GLU A 160 19.32 23.13 7.40
N GLN A 161 18.27 22.44 7.86
CA GLN A 161 18.42 21.30 8.73
C GLN A 161 19.08 20.24 7.86
N SER A 162 20.41 20.36 7.75
CA SER A 162 21.27 19.38 7.13
C SER A 162 20.86 18.05 7.74
N LYS A 163 20.17 17.23 6.95
CA LYS A 163 20.05 15.80 7.21
C LYS A 163 21.46 15.23 7.04
N GLY A 164 22.32 15.54 8.00
CA GLY A 164 23.60 14.90 8.16
C GLY A 164 23.32 13.42 8.28
N VAL A 165 23.98 12.64 7.42
CA VAL A 165 23.95 11.19 7.48
C VAL A 165 24.18 10.78 8.95
N PRO A 166 23.26 10.00 9.57
CA PRO A 166 23.35 9.69 10.99
C PRO A 166 24.70 9.03 11.27
N THR A 167 25.33 9.39 12.39
CA THR A 167 26.68 8.89 12.76
C THR A 167 26.74 7.36 12.83
N SER A 168 25.61 6.69 13.08
CA SER A 168 25.47 5.23 12.97
C SER A 168 25.70 4.68 11.56
N ALA A 169 25.32 5.42 10.51
CA ALA A 169 25.57 5.04 9.13
C ALA A 169 27.04 5.19 8.71
N TRP A 170 27.78 6.15 9.30
CA TRP A 170 29.23 6.24 9.13
C TRP A 170 29.99 5.10 9.83
N ILE A 171 29.55 4.71 11.03
CA ILE A 171 30.15 3.58 11.77
C ILE A 171 29.91 2.26 11.02
N LEU A 172 28.67 2.01 10.55
CA LEU A 172 28.33 0.82 9.77
C LEU A 172 29.00 0.81 8.38
N GLY A 173 29.06 1.97 7.71
CA GLY A 173 29.77 2.12 6.44
C GLY A 173 31.28 1.87 6.56
N GLY A 174 31.90 2.33 7.65
CA GLY A 174 33.32 2.08 7.94
C GLY A 174 33.65 0.61 8.20
N VAL A 175 32.79 -0.10 8.92
CA VAL A 175 32.95 -1.55 9.15
C VAL A 175 32.79 -2.34 7.85
N GLY A 176 31.83 -1.97 7.00
CA GLY A 176 31.66 -2.59 5.67
C GLY A 176 32.87 -2.40 4.75
N ALA A 177 33.45 -1.19 4.72
CA ALA A 177 34.64 -0.91 3.92
C ALA A 177 35.87 -1.72 4.36
N ALA A 178 36.07 -1.91 5.67
CA ALA A 178 37.17 -2.73 6.20
C ALA A 178 37.05 -4.21 5.78
N THR A 179 35.83 -4.76 5.76
CA THR A 179 35.61 -6.17 5.36
C THR A 179 35.83 -6.43 3.87
N LEU A 180 35.54 -5.45 3.00
CA LEU A 180 35.78 -5.57 1.55
C LEU A 180 37.27 -5.62 1.22
N VAL A 181 38.12 -4.87 1.94
CA VAL A 181 39.57 -4.89 1.75
C VAL A 181 40.17 -6.25 2.16
N SER A 182 39.70 -6.84 3.27
CA SER A 182 40.15 -8.17 3.71
C SER A 182 39.73 -9.28 2.73
N GLY A 183 38.51 -9.19 2.18
CA GLY A 183 37.99 -10.16 1.21
C GLY A 183 38.76 -10.15 -0.12
N VAL A 184 39.14 -8.98 -0.63
CA VAL A 184 39.94 -8.87 -1.87
C VAL A 184 41.34 -9.45 -1.71
N ALA A 185 41.99 -9.25 -0.56
CA ALA A 185 43.33 -9.80 -0.29
C ALA A 185 43.33 -11.34 -0.23
N PHE A 186 42.35 -11.93 0.47
CA PHE A 186 42.23 -13.39 0.56
C PHE A 186 41.72 -14.04 -0.73
N GLY A 187 40.84 -13.36 -1.48
CA GLY A 187 40.40 -13.80 -2.81
C GLY A 187 41.53 -13.81 -3.85
N ALA A 188 42.44 -12.83 -3.79
CA ALA A 188 43.61 -12.78 -4.66
C ALA A 188 44.61 -13.92 -4.35
N MET A 189 44.83 -14.25 -3.07
CA MET A 189 45.68 -15.39 -2.67
C MET A 189 45.07 -16.75 -3.05
N ALA A 190 43.74 -16.88 -3.02
CA ALA A 190 43.07 -18.10 -3.45
C ALA A 190 43.21 -18.35 -4.96
N LEU A 191 43.32 -17.30 -5.77
CA LEU A 191 43.49 -17.41 -7.22
C LEU A 191 44.96 -17.70 -7.61
N SER A 192 45.94 -17.25 -6.81
CA SER A 192 47.37 -17.53 -7.04
C SER A 192 47.78 -18.96 -6.71
N ASP A 193 47.00 -19.66 -5.89
CA ASP A 193 47.25 -21.04 -5.53
C ASP A 193 46.96 -22.02 -6.69
N HIS A 194 46.30 -21.58 -7.77
CA HIS A 194 45.90 -22.45 -8.89
C HIS A 194 47.07 -23.05 -9.70
N SER A 195 48.27 -22.46 -9.67
CA SER A 195 49.45 -22.99 -10.38
C SER A 195 50.18 -24.12 -9.65
N GLY A 196 49.83 -24.38 -8.37
CA GLY A 196 50.33 -25.54 -7.61
C GLY A 196 49.50 -26.81 -7.80
N PHE A 197 48.28 -26.73 -8.35
CA PHE A 197 47.31 -27.83 -8.32
C PHE A 197 47.18 -28.65 -9.62
N ASP A 198 47.82 -28.24 -10.73
CA ASP A 198 47.91 -29.08 -11.93
C ASP A 198 48.71 -30.37 -11.67
N ALA A 199 49.56 -30.41 -10.64
CA ALA A 199 50.33 -31.59 -10.28
C ALA A 199 49.54 -32.65 -9.48
N CYS A 200 48.54 -32.27 -8.67
CA CYS A 200 47.78 -33.23 -7.83
C CYS A 200 46.65 -33.91 -8.61
N GLY A 201 45.99 -33.18 -9.52
CA GLY A 201 44.98 -33.75 -10.42
C GLY A 201 45.55 -34.79 -11.39
N ALA A 202 46.80 -34.62 -11.83
CA ALA A 202 47.47 -35.52 -12.76
C ALA A 202 47.97 -36.83 -12.13
N THR A 203 48.29 -36.85 -10.82
CA THR A 203 48.92 -38.00 -10.15
C THR A 203 48.03 -38.74 -9.16
N ARG A 204 46.83 -38.23 -8.81
CA ARG A 204 45.86 -38.85 -7.87
C ARG A 204 46.45 -39.26 -6.51
N THR A 205 47.50 -38.60 -6.06
CA THR A 205 48.10 -38.83 -4.73
C THR A 205 48.05 -37.54 -3.94
N CYS A 206 46.88 -37.21 -3.39
CA CYS A 206 46.75 -36.07 -2.47
C CYS A 206 46.68 -36.60 -1.02
N ASP A 207 47.46 -36.00 -0.11
CA ASP A 207 47.53 -36.38 1.30
C ASP A 207 46.34 -35.83 2.11
N SER A 208 45.96 -36.54 3.17
CA SER A 208 44.74 -36.32 3.96
C SER A 208 44.72 -35.02 4.79
N GLY A 209 45.84 -34.29 4.85
CA GLY A 209 45.95 -32.96 5.45
C GLY A 209 45.36 -31.84 4.60
N ASP A 210 45.46 -31.93 3.27
CA ASP A 210 45.08 -30.85 2.36
C ASP A 210 43.56 -30.72 2.15
N VAL A 211 42.83 -31.83 2.25
CA VAL A 211 41.37 -31.86 2.12
C VAL A 211 40.66 -31.21 3.32
N ARG A 212 41.25 -31.29 4.52
CA ARG A 212 40.68 -30.71 5.75
C ARG A 212 40.92 -29.20 5.84
N SER A 213 42.05 -28.74 5.30
CA SER A 213 42.36 -27.31 5.14
C SER A 213 41.43 -26.65 4.11
N MET A 214 41.10 -27.35 3.02
CA MET A 214 40.14 -26.92 2.00
C MET A 214 38.71 -26.73 2.56
N HIS A 215 38.18 -27.71 3.29
CA HIS A 215 36.83 -27.59 3.87
C HIS A 215 36.73 -26.47 4.91
N THR A 216 37.78 -26.25 5.69
CA THR A 216 37.78 -25.19 6.72
C THR A 216 37.83 -23.80 6.08
N LYS A 217 38.61 -23.62 5.00
CA LYS A 217 38.68 -22.35 4.25
C LYS A 217 37.38 -22.06 3.48
N ALA A 218 36.75 -23.08 2.89
CA ALA A 218 35.46 -22.95 2.22
C ALA A 218 34.33 -22.58 3.21
N LEU A 219 34.30 -23.19 4.40
CA LEU A 219 33.34 -22.85 5.46
C LEU A 219 33.49 -21.40 5.94
N VAL A 220 34.73 -20.93 6.11
CA VAL A 220 34.99 -19.54 6.51
C VAL A 220 34.57 -18.55 5.42
N ALA A 221 34.75 -18.90 4.15
CA ALA A 221 34.27 -18.10 3.02
C ALA A 221 32.73 -18.03 2.97
N ASP A 222 32.03 -19.15 3.10
CA ASP A 222 30.56 -19.18 3.03
C ASP A 222 29.90 -18.41 4.20
N ILE A 223 30.43 -18.56 5.42
CA ILE A 223 29.93 -17.81 6.59
C ILE A 223 30.15 -16.31 6.43
N SER A 224 31.29 -15.89 5.87
CA SER A 224 31.57 -14.47 5.65
C SER A 224 30.68 -13.87 4.56
N PHE A 225 30.34 -14.60 3.50
CA PHE A 225 29.35 -14.15 2.50
C PHE A 225 27.93 -14.05 3.08
N ALA A 226 27.51 -14.99 3.92
CA ALA A 226 26.19 -14.96 4.56
C ALA A 226 26.04 -13.74 5.49
N VAL A 227 27.07 -13.44 6.28
CA VAL A 227 27.09 -12.27 7.18
C VAL A 227 27.12 -10.96 6.38
N ALA A 228 27.90 -10.89 5.30
CA ALA A 228 27.95 -9.71 4.44
C ALA A 228 26.61 -9.42 3.74
N ALA A 229 25.94 -10.46 3.22
CA ALA A 229 24.63 -10.32 2.60
C ALA A 229 23.56 -9.89 3.62
N GLY A 230 23.57 -10.48 4.82
CA GLY A 230 22.66 -10.10 5.91
C GLY A 230 22.84 -8.64 6.34
N ALA A 231 24.10 -8.19 6.48
CA ALA A 231 24.42 -6.81 6.85
C ALA A 231 24.00 -5.80 5.77
N ALA A 232 24.17 -6.14 4.48
CA ALA A 232 23.74 -5.29 3.37
C ALA A 232 22.21 -5.14 3.31
N ILE A 233 21.47 -6.24 3.49
CA ILE A 233 19.99 -6.20 3.51
C ILE A 233 19.50 -5.36 4.69
N ALA A 234 20.05 -5.56 5.88
CA ALA A 234 19.68 -4.78 7.07
C ALA A 234 19.93 -3.28 6.88
N ALA A 235 21.05 -2.90 6.25
CA ALA A 235 21.35 -1.51 5.95
C ALA A 235 20.34 -0.88 4.98
N VAL A 236 19.95 -1.60 3.92
CA VAL A 236 18.93 -1.13 2.97
C VAL A 236 17.57 -0.97 3.65
N VAL A 237 17.16 -1.96 4.45
CA VAL A 237 15.90 -1.89 5.20
C VAL A 237 15.88 -0.69 6.13
N LEU A 238 16.95 -0.45 6.87
CA LEU A 238 17.04 0.64 7.85
C LEU A 238 17.06 2.03 7.19
N VAL A 239 17.61 2.14 5.98
CA VAL A 239 17.52 3.35 5.15
C VAL A 239 16.10 3.58 4.63
N LEU A 240 15.35 2.51 4.31
CA LEU A 240 13.98 2.61 3.80
C LEU A 240 12.93 2.81 4.89
N THR A 241 13.15 2.33 6.13
CA THR A 241 12.16 2.39 7.21
C THR A 241 12.31 3.59 8.15
N ASN A 242 13.51 4.19 8.27
CA ASN A 242 13.73 5.39 9.11
C ASN A 242 13.15 6.71 8.54
N GLY A 243 12.15 6.62 7.66
CA GLY A 243 11.28 7.74 7.33
C GLY A 243 10.35 8.16 8.49
N HIS A 244 10.25 7.38 9.56
CA HIS A 244 9.42 7.69 10.73
C HIS A 244 10.14 7.36 12.06
N GLU A 245 10.36 8.42 12.84
CA GLU A 245 10.31 8.49 14.31
C GLU A 245 11.56 8.25 15.20
N THR A 246 11.90 9.37 15.86
CA THR A 246 12.26 9.59 17.27
C THR A 246 13.54 8.97 17.86
N PRO A 247 14.47 9.82 18.36
CA PRO A 247 15.63 9.38 19.10
C PRO A 247 15.24 9.08 20.55
N HIS A 248 15.22 7.80 20.93
CA HIS A 248 15.31 7.43 22.34
C HIS A 248 16.50 6.50 22.61
N ALA A 249 17.35 7.03 23.48
CA ALA A 249 18.14 6.36 24.50
C ALA A 249 19.22 5.37 24.05
N ALA A 250 20.45 5.88 24.17
CA ALA A 250 21.68 5.12 24.29
C ALA A 250 21.69 4.14 25.48
N ALA A 251 22.55 3.14 25.32
CA ALA A 251 23.37 2.48 26.32
C ALA A 251 22.67 1.65 27.41
N HIS A 252 22.89 0.34 27.38
CA HIS A 252 23.98 -0.31 28.13
C HIS A 252 23.79 -1.83 28.00
N LEU A 253 24.85 -2.55 27.62
CA LEU A 253 25.32 -3.70 28.39
C LEU A 253 26.71 -4.11 27.89
N ALA A 254 27.62 -4.10 28.86
CA ALA A 254 29.05 -4.15 28.68
C ALA A 254 29.56 -5.56 28.37
N HIS A 255 30.69 -5.58 27.67
CA HIS A 255 31.70 -6.62 27.68
C HIS A 255 31.95 -7.18 29.10
N ALA A 256 31.96 -8.51 29.22
CA ALA A 256 32.80 -9.20 30.19
C ALA A 256 33.23 -10.56 29.62
N ILE A 257 34.38 -10.55 28.95
CA ILE A 257 35.19 -11.72 28.60
C ILE A 257 36.23 -11.89 29.71
N GLY A 258 36.43 -13.12 30.20
CA GLY A 258 37.72 -13.56 30.72
C GLY A 258 37.74 -14.08 32.16
N ALA A 259 37.89 -15.39 32.31
CA ALA A 259 38.51 -16.00 33.48
C ALA A 259 39.48 -17.10 33.02
N PRO A 260 40.78 -17.06 33.38
CA PRO A 260 41.68 -18.20 33.23
C PRO A 260 41.67 -19.06 34.51
N VAL A 261 41.70 -20.38 34.32
CA VAL A 261 41.89 -21.38 35.38
C VAL A 261 43.36 -21.81 35.39
N SER A 262 44.03 -21.70 36.53
CA SER A 262 45.23 -22.44 36.93
C SER A 262 45.52 -22.20 38.42
N PHE A 263 45.25 -23.21 39.25
CA PHE A 263 46.12 -23.76 40.30
C PHE A 263 45.55 -25.11 40.75
#